data_AF-D3APT4-F1
#
_entry.id   AF-D3APT4-F1
#
_cell.length_a   1.000
_cell.length_b   1.000
_cell.length_c   1.000
_cell.angle_alpha   90.00
_cell.angle_beta   90.00
_cell.angle_gamma   90.00
#
_symmetry.space_group_name_H-M   'P 1'
#
loop_
_entity.id
_entity.type
_entity.pdbx_description
1 polymer ?
#
loop_
_entity_poly.entity_id
_entity_poly.type
_entity_poly.pdbx_seq_one_letter_code
_entity_poly.pdbx_strand_id
1 'polypeptide(L)' 'MDNFDVYSDIKARTNGEIYIGVVGPVRTGKSTFIKRFMELMVLPEMVDEHQKTQTRDELPQSAAGKTIMT' A
#
# COMPACT_ATOMS: atom_id res chain seq x y z
N MET A 1 -28.66 -4.23 9.87
CA MET A 1 -27.83 -4.15 8.65
C MET A 1 -26.59 -3.41 9.11
N ASP A 2 -25.68 -4.14 9.75
CA ASP A 2 -24.49 -3.57 10.39
C ASP A 2 -23.50 -3.22 9.28
N ASN A 3 -23.67 -2.02 8.71
CA ASN A 3 -22.60 -1.40 7.96
C ASN A 3 -21.46 -1.22 8.95
N PHE A 4 -20.50 -2.13 8.88
CA PHE A 4 -19.26 -2.08 9.62
C PHE A 4 -18.67 -0.69 9.41
N ASP A 5 -18.83 0.17 10.42
CA ASP A 5 -18.34 1.56 10.47
C ASP A 5 -16.81 1.61 10.57
N VAL A 6 -16.11 0.59 10.07
CA VAL A 6 -14.66 0.41 10.16
C VAL A 6 -13.94 1.65 9.69
N TYR A 7 -14.39 2.24 8.58
CA TYR A 7 -13.80 3.49 8.08
C TYR A 7 -14.09 4.69 8.98
N SER A 8 -15.29 4.75 9.58
CA SER A 8 -15.67 5.78 10.55
C SER A 8 -14.86 5.67 11.85
N ASP A 9 -14.72 4.45 12.37
CA ASP A 9 -13.95 4.12 13.57
C ASP A 9 -12.45 4.35 13.36
N ILE A 10 -11.91 3.94 12.20
CA ILE A 10 -10.53 4.24 11.82
C ILE A 10 -10.34 5.75 11.79
N LYS A 11 -11.21 6.49 11.08
CA LYS A 11 -11.12 7.95 11.00
C LYS A 11 -11.15 8.61 12.38
N ALA A 12 -12.00 8.14 13.29
CA ALA A 12 -12.11 8.66 14.64
C ALA A 12 -10.86 8.38 15.50
N ARG A 13 -10.14 7.29 15.25
CA ARG A 13 -9.00 6.84 16.07
C ARG A 13 -7.63 7.20 15.50
N THR A 14 -7.51 7.29 14.18
CA THR A 14 -6.25 7.53 13.46
C THR A 14 -6.25 8.82 12.66
N ASN A 15 -7.28 9.66 12.82
CA ASN A 15 -7.48 10.85 11.99
C ASN A 15 -7.57 10.56 10.49
N GLY A 16 -7.96 9.33 10.14
CA GLY A 16 -8.08 8.86 8.75
C GLY A 16 -6.78 8.28 8.19
N GLU A 17 -5.71 8.18 8.98
CA GLU A 17 -4.48 7.52 8.56
C GLU A 17 -4.60 6.00 8.65
N ILE A 18 -4.19 5.30 7.59
CA ILE A 18 -4.21 3.84 7.52
C ILE A 18 -2.80 3.35 7.24
N TYR A 19 -2.28 2.53 8.15
CA TYR A 19 -0.98 1.89 8.01
C TYR A 19 -1.15 0.40 7.73
N ILE A 20 -0.49 -0.12 6.71
CA ILE A 20 -0.53 -1.54 6.33
C ILE A 20 0.84 -2.17 6.56
N GLY A 21 0.90 -3.13 7.49
CA GLY A 21 2.08 -3.96 7.72
C GLY A 21 1.99 -5.28 6.96
N VAL A 22 2.84 -5.47 5.94
CA VAL A 22 2.90 -6.74 5.19
C VAL A 22 4.06 -7.58 5.69
N VAL A 23 3.75 -8.68 6.40
CA VAL A 23 4.75 -9.56 7.03
C VAL A 23 4.70 -10.95 6.39
N GLY A 24 5.87 -11.59 6.27
CA GLY A 24 5.95 -12.98 5.80
C GLY A 24 7.36 -13.40 5.39
N PRO A 25 7.57 -14.71 5.16
CA PRO A 25 8.87 -15.29 4.84
C PRO A 25 9.57 -14.66 3.62
N VAL A 26 10.88 -14.91 3.47
CA VAL A 26 11.66 -14.39 2.34
C VAL A 26 11.07 -14.89 1.01
N ARG A 27 11.04 -14.02 -0.01
CA ARG A 27 10.57 -14.33 -1.38
C ARG A 27 9.11 -14.79 -1.52
N THR A 28 8.24 -14.51 -0.56
CA THR A 28 6.79 -14.76 -0.68
C THR A 28 6.03 -13.71 -1.51
N GLY A 29 6.73 -12.84 -2.24
CA GLY A 29 6.09 -11.83 -3.11
C GLY A 29 5.53 -10.61 -2.38
N LYS A 30 5.94 -10.33 -1.13
CA LYS A 30 5.46 -9.18 -0.35
C LYS A 30 5.59 -7.84 -1.08
N SER A 31 6.78 -7.55 -1.63
CA SER A 31 7.02 -6.33 -2.41
C SER A 31 6.15 -6.27 -3.67
N THR A 32 5.92 -7.43 -4.32
CA THR A 32 5.02 -7.56 -5.47
C THR A 32 3.56 -7.26 -5.09
N PHE A 33 3.10 -7.76 -3.93
CA PHE A 33 1.77 -7.49 -3.42
C PHE A 33 1.58 -5.99 -3.13
N ILE A 34 2.50 -5.38 -2.38
CA ILE A 34 2.44 -3.94 -2.05
C ILE A 34 2.36 -3.10 -3.32
N LYS A 35 3.26 -3.37 -4.28
CA LYS A 35 3.28 -2.64 -5.55
C LYS A 35 1.97 -2.79 -6.33
N ARG A 36 1.47 -4.02 -6.51
CA ARG A 36 0.21 -4.26 -7.24
C ARG A 36 -1.00 -3.67 -6.54
N PHE A 37 -1.06 -3.77 -5.21
CA PHE A 37 -2.14 -3.17 -4.43
C PHE A 37 -2.18 -1.66 -4.61
N MET A 38 -1.02 -1.00 -4.51
CA MET A 38 -0.92 0.44 -4.68
C MET A 38 -1.26 0.86 -6.12
N GLU A 39 -0.77 0.14 -7.13
CA GLU A 39 -1.04 0.43 -8.56
C GLU A 39 -2.52 0.24 -8.95
N LEU A 40 -3.21 -0.76 -8.40
CA LEU A 40 -4.57 -1.11 -8.80
C LEU A 40 -5.65 -0.46 -7.95
N MET A 41 -5.40 -0.27 -6.66
CA MET A 41 -6.44 0.15 -5.70
C MET A 41 -6.24 1.57 -5.18
N VAL A 42 -5.01 2.09 -5.13
CA VAL A 42 -4.70 3.36 -4.46
C VAL A 42 -4.40 4.47 -5.47
N LEU A 43 -3.40 4.29 -6.32
CA LEU A 43 -2.96 5.30 -7.30
C LEU A 43 -4.08 5.79 -8.25
N PRO A 44 -5.05 4.97 -8.69
CA PRO A 44 -6.15 5.45 -9.53
C PRO A 44 -7.10 6.41 -8.82
N GLU A 45 -7.25 6.27 -7.49
CA GLU A 45 -8.16 7.07 -6.67
C GLU A 45 -7.50 8.35 -6.12
N MET A 46 -6.19 8.55 -6.38
CA MET A 46 -5.48 9.77 -5.99
C MET A 46 -5.79 10.93 -6.95
N VAL A 47 -6.26 12.05 -6.41
CA VAL A 47 -6.68 13.24 -7.18
C VAL A 47 -5.49 14.14 -7.55
N ASP A 48 -4.43 14.16 -6.73
CA ASP A 48 -3.24 14.98 -6.95
C ASP A 48 -2.16 14.20 -7.72
N GLU A 49 -1.90 14.62 -8.96
CA GLU A 49 -0.90 14.03 -9.85
C GLU A 49 0.55 14.15 -9.32
N HIS A 50 0.87 15.21 -8.57
CA HIS A 50 2.19 15.36 -7.96
C HIS A 50 2.39 14.35 -6.82
N GLN A 51 1.37 14.14 -6.00
CA GLN A 51 1.42 13.13 -4.94
C GLN A 51 1.47 11.72 -5.54
N LYS A 52 0.64 11.45 -6.55
CA LYS A 52 0.62 10.15 -7.24
C LYS A 52 1.98 9.77 -7.82
N THR A 53 2.69 10.73 -8.42
CA THR A 53 4.03 10.51 -8.98
C THR A 53 5.03 10.20 -7.87
N GLN A 54 5.06 11.01 -6.80
CA GLN A 54 5.93 10.77 -5.63
C GLN A 54 5.65 9.42 -4.98
N THR A 55 4.38 9.08 -4.74
CA THR A 55 3.98 7.80 -4.16
C THR A 55 4.43 6.64 -5.03
N ARG A 56 4.34 6.76 -6.36
CA ARG A 56 4.82 5.73 -7.29
C ARG A 56 6.34 5.53 -7.22
N ASP A 57 7.10 6.61 -7.05
CA ASP A 57 8.56 6.55 -6.91
C ASP A 57 9.01 5.94 -5.57
N GLU A 58 8.21 6.13 -4.52
CA GLU A 58 8.42 5.52 -3.20
C GLU A 58 8.03 4.04 -3.12
N LEU A 59 7.28 3.52 -4.10
CA LEU A 59 6.87 2.11 -4.09
C LEU A 59 8.09 1.18 -4.18
N PRO A 60 8.05 0.02 -3.50
CA PRO A 60 9.15 -0.91 -3.52
C PRO A 60 9.44 -1.37 -4.95
N GLN A 61 10.68 -1.12 -5.39
CA GLN A 61 11.20 -1.66 -6.64
C GLN A 61 11.21 -3.19 -6.55
N SER A 62 10.31 -3.83 -7.29
CA SER A 62 10.22 -5.28 -7.37
C SER A 62 11.44 -5.83 -8.11
N ALA A 63 12.45 -6.30 -7.37
CA ALA A 63 13.61 -6.98 -7.96
C ALA A 63 13.20 -8.37 -8.48
N ALA A 64 13.45 -8.64 -9.76
CA ALA A 64 13.28 -9.97 -10.39
C ALA A 64 14.44 -10.94 -10.08
N GLY A 65 15.42 -10.50 -9.28
CA GLY A 65 16.70 -11.21 -9.09
C GLY A 65 16.73 -12.13 -7.87
N LYS A 66 17.51 -13.21 -7.98
CA LYS A 66 17.90 -14.14 -6.89
C LYS A 66 18.71 -13.46 -5.77
N THR A 67 18.96 -12.16 -5.83
CA THR A 67 19.81 -11.41 -4.91
C THR A 67 18.94 -10.64 -3.91
N ILE A 68 19.23 -10.81 -2.62
CA ILE A 68 18.53 -10.08 -1.55
C ILE A 68 18.92 -8.61 -1.67
N MET A 69 17.98 -7.76 -2.07
CA MET A 69 18.09 -6.32 -1.83
C MET A 69 17.77 -6.11 -0.35
N THR A 70 18.75 -5.65 0.42
CA THR A 70 18.57 -5.19 1.81
C THR A 70 18.45 -3.68 1.78
#